data_AF-A0AA44Z1S1-F1
#
_entry.id   AF-A0AA44Z1S1-F1
#
_cell.length_a   1.000
_cell.length_b   1.000
_cell.length_c   1.000
_cell.angle_alpha   90.00
_cell.angle_beta   90.00
_cell.angle_gamma   90.00
#
_symmetry.space_group_name_H-M   'P 1'
#
loop_
_entity.id
_entity.type
_entity.pdbx_description
1 polymer ?
#
loop_
_entity_poly.entity_id
_entity_poly.type
_entity_poly.pdbx_seq_one_letter_code
_entity_poly.pdbx_strand_id
1 'polypeptide(L)'
;MFISTRGGAPAASLSQAIAAGLAPDGGLYVPQTLPPARTLVAGAGLADTATALLQPFFEGDALAAELPAICVEAFDFPAPLVALGTPGDYALELFHGPTAAFKDFGARFLAACLTRLRRAEDRPLTILVATSGDTGAAVAAAFHRQPGLRVVVLYPDGRVSPRQAHQLGCFGDNIQALRVAGSFDDCQAMVKQALNDAALQTQVPLSSANSISLGRLLPQMSYYAHAALQHHAASGSVLNLVIPTGNLGNALAAIIARALGVPLGRIALAFNANHVLPDYFAGDAYAPQPSVSTLANAMDVGAPSNFERLRWLYNGDDAALREEFRALSVDDAAIRNTVQQRFARYGEVHCPHTATAVHVLEQLRAEGAEGGTGDWAVAATAHPAKFEGVVEPLIGRSVEVPPALAALLQRPAHAEALAPDYAALRQRLLADAT
;
A
#
# COMPACT_ATOMS: atom_id res chain seq x y z
N MET A 1 4.01 4.81 -22.80
CA MET A 1 2.55 5.06 -22.74
C MET A 1 1.88 4.04 -21.83
N PHE A 2 0.78 4.42 -21.21
CA PHE A 2 -0.04 3.62 -20.30
C PHE A 2 -1.46 3.51 -20.84
N ILE A 3 -2.08 2.35 -20.69
CA ILE A 3 -3.43 2.04 -21.16
C ILE A 3 -4.30 1.60 -19.99
N SER A 4 -5.63 1.68 -20.14
CA SER A 4 -6.55 1.09 -19.18
C SER A 4 -6.64 -0.42 -19.35
N THR A 5 -6.69 -1.15 -18.23
CA THR A 5 -6.99 -2.59 -18.20
C THR A 5 -8.33 -2.97 -18.82
N ARG A 6 -9.25 -2.02 -19.00
CA ARG A 6 -10.56 -2.24 -19.65
C ARG A 6 -10.61 -1.83 -21.12
N GLY A 7 -9.54 -1.21 -21.64
CA GLY A 7 -9.41 -0.84 -23.04
C GLY A 7 -10.34 0.28 -23.54
N GLY A 8 -11.18 0.87 -22.68
CA GLY A 8 -12.15 1.90 -23.02
C GLY A 8 -11.65 3.33 -22.81
N ALA A 9 -10.38 3.53 -22.45
CA ALA A 9 -9.78 4.83 -22.21
C ALA A 9 -8.62 5.13 -23.19
N PRO A 10 -8.42 6.42 -23.57
CA PRO A 10 -7.23 6.83 -24.33
C PRO A 10 -5.93 6.47 -23.60
N ALA A 11 -4.89 6.17 -24.38
CA ALA A 11 -3.56 6.00 -23.83
C ALA A 11 -3.06 7.31 -23.20
N ALA A 12 -2.35 7.20 -22.08
CA ALA A 12 -1.85 8.31 -21.29
C ALA A 12 -0.32 8.23 -21.14
N SER A 13 0.35 9.38 -20.97
CA SER A 13 1.72 9.41 -20.43
C SER A 13 1.73 8.94 -18.96
N LEU A 14 2.91 8.68 -18.39
CA LEU A 14 3.00 8.32 -16.98
C LEU A 14 2.46 9.45 -16.09
N SER A 15 2.90 10.69 -16.34
CA SER A 15 2.44 11.88 -15.63
C SER A 15 0.91 12.03 -15.66
N GLN A 16 0.30 11.83 -16.83
CA GLN A 16 -1.16 11.88 -16.97
C GLN A 16 -1.84 10.77 -16.17
N ALA A 17 -1.33 9.54 -16.22
CA ALA A 17 -1.89 8.42 -15.47
C ALA A 17 -1.71 8.58 -13.95
N ILE A 18 -0.59 9.15 -13.49
CA ILE A 18 -0.36 9.50 -12.07
C ILE A 18 -1.34 10.57 -11.61
N ALA A 19 -1.53 11.64 -12.39
CA ALA A 19 -2.43 12.73 -12.07
C ALA A 19 -3.91 12.28 -12.03
N ALA A 20 -4.32 11.44 -12.98
CA ALA A 20 -5.69 10.92 -13.07
C ALA A 20 -5.99 9.89 -11.97
N GLY A 21 -5.03 9.03 -11.61
CA GLY A 21 -5.19 7.97 -10.63
C GLY A 21 -6.01 6.77 -11.11
N LEU A 22 -7.18 7.01 -11.72
CA LEU A 22 -8.08 6.03 -12.33
C LEU A 22 -8.31 6.38 -13.82
N ALA A 23 -8.47 5.37 -14.67
CA ALA A 23 -8.81 5.63 -16.07
C ALA A 23 -10.29 6.05 -16.21
N PRO A 24 -10.65 6.87 -17.22
CA PRO A 24 -12.02 7.33 -17.45
C PRO A 24 -13.08 6.23 -17.62
N ASP A 25 -12.70 5.02 -18.05
CA ASP A 25 -13.57 3.85 -18.19
C ASP A 25 -13.72 3.04 -16.87
N GLY A 26 -13.20 3.58 -15.77
CA GLY A 26 -13.16 2.93 -14.46
C GLY A 26 -12.12 1.81 -14.33
N GLY A 27 -11.31 1.57 -15.36
CA GLY A 27 -10.19 0.63 -15.32
C GLY A 27 -8.94 1.22 -14.67
N LEU A 28 -7.92 0.38 -14.52
CA LEU A 28 -6.64 0.75 -13.92
C LEU A 28 -5.59 0.97 -15.00
N TYR A 29 -4.76 2.01 -14.86
CA TYR A 29 -3.64 2.19 -15.76
C TYR A 29 -2.57 1.10 -15.57
N VAL A 30 -2.07 0.59 -16.69
CA VAL A 30 -0.95 -0.36 -16.82
C VAL A 30 -0.05 0.10 -17.99
N PRO A 31 1.26 -0.21 -17.98
CA PRO A 31 2.09 0.13 -19.12
C PRO A 31 1.59 -0.61 -20.36
N GLN A 32 1.60 0.02 -21.53
CA GLN A 32 1.16 -0.65 -22.77
C GLN A 32 1.99 -1.92 -23.04
N THR A 33 3.28 -1.84 -22.73
CA THR A 33 4.22 -2.97 -22.73
C THR A 33 5.04 -2.87 -21.46
N LEU A 34 5.15 -3.97 -20.71
CA LEU A 34 6.03 -4.01 -19.54
C LEU A 34 7.49 -3.87 -20.01
N PRO A 35 8.35 -3.07 -19.33
CA PRO A 35 9.76 -3.04 -19.64
C PRO A 35 10.36 -4.46 -19.57
N PRO A 36 11.32 -4.80 -20.47
CA PRO A 36 11.92 -6.13 -20.47
C PRO A 36 12.71 -6.39 -19.19
N ALA A 37 12.82 -7.68 -18.83
CA ALA A 37 13.68 -8.11 -17.75
C ALA A 37 15.13 -7.68 -18.01
N ARG A 38 15.82 -7.21 -16.97
CA ARG A 38 17.22 -6.77 -17.06
C ARG A 38 17.99 -7.09 -15.80
N THR A 39 19.30 -7.16 -15.92
CA THR A 39 20.18 -7.24 -14.75
C THR A 39 20.13 -5.92 -13.99
N LEU A 40 19.74 -5.99 -12.72
CA LEU A 40 19.72 -4.87 -11.80
C LEU A 40 20.79 -5.07 -10.72
N VAL A 41 21.27 -3.96 -10.16
CA VAL A 41 22.18 -3.96 -9.03
C VAL A 41 21.64 -3.04 -7.94
N ALA A 42 21.90 -3.36 -6.68
CA ALA A 42 21.56 -2.45 -5.59
C ALA A 42 22.36 -1.16 -5.75
N GLY A 43 21.70 -0.01 -5.64
CA GLY A 43 22.36 1.29 -5.54
C GLY A 43 22.92 1.51 -4.13
N ALA A 44 23.59 2.65 -3.91
CA ALA A 44 24.18 2.97 -2.62
C ALA A 44 23.11 3.08 -1.51
N GLY A 45 21.91 3.57 -1.87
CA GLY A 45 20.72 3.51 -1.03
C GLY A 45 19.46 3.11 -1.80
N LEU A 46 18.35 3.06 -1.06
CA LEU A 46 17.03 2.74 -1.62
C LEU A 46 16.62 3.69 -2.75
N ALA A 47 16.91 4.98 -2.62
CA ALA A 47 16.61 5.99 -3.64
C ALA A 47 17.33 5.73 -4.97
N ASP A 48 18.58 5.29 -4.93
CA ASP A 48 19.36 4.96 -6.13
C ASP A 48 18.83 3.69 -6.80
N THR A 49 18.56 2.63 -6.01
CA THR A 49 17.90 1.43 -6.52
C THR A 49 16.56 1.77 -7.16
N ALA A 50 15.75 2.61 -6.51
CA ALA A 50 14.45 3.01 -7.02
C ALA A 50 14.58 3.77 -8.34
N THR A 51 15.51 4.71 -8.45
CA THR A 51 15.76 5.49 -9.66
C THR A 51 16.09 4.56 -10.83
N ALA A 52 17.06 3.64 -10.64
CA ALA A 52 17.45 2.70 -11.68
C ALA A 52 16.33 1.70 -12.05
N LEU A 53 15.54 1.25 -11.06
CA LEU A 53 14.43 0.34 -11.27
C LEU A 53 13.29 0.99 -12.05
N LEU A 54 12.95 2.23 -11.71
CA LEU A 54 11.80 2.95 -12.24
C LEU A 54 12.06 3.65 -13.57
N GLN A 55 13.32 3.95 -13.91
CA GLN A 55 13.70 4.72 -15.11
C GLN A 55 12.94 4.32 -16.39
N PRO A 56 12.80 3.03 -16.77
CA PRO A 56 12.13 2.67 -18.02
C PRO A 56 10.65 3.06 -18.09
N PHE A 57 9.97 3.20 -16.95
CA PHE A 57 8.58 3.66 -16.91
C PHE A 57 8.44 5.17 -17.18
N PHE A 58 9.52 5.92 -16.96
CA PHE A 58 9.57 7.37 -17.08
C PHE A 58 10.14 7.83 -18.44
N GLU A 59 10.61 6.93 -19.29
CA GLU A 59 11.19 7.30 -20.60
C GLU A 59 10.21 8.13 -21.45
N GLY A 60 10.67 9.32 -21.86
CA GLY A 60 9.89 10.26 -22.66
C GLY A 60 8.75 10.97 -21.90
N ASP A 61 8.64 10.79 -20.59
CA ASP A 61 7.63 11.45 -19.75
C ASP A 61 8.17 12.76 -19.14
N ALA A 62 7.27 13.68 -18.79
CA ALA A 62 7.63 14.99 -18.22
C ALA A 62 8.40 14.88 -16.88
N LEU A 63 8.20 13.80 -16.12
CA LEU A 63 8.89 13.57 -14.85
C LEU A 63 10.23 12.83 -15.00
N ALA A 64 10.69 12.52 -16.23
CA ALA A 64 11.89 11.71 -16.45
C ALA A 64 13.15 12.30 -15.79
N ALA A 65 13.39 13.60 -15.98
CA ALA A 65 14.54 14.29 -15.41
C ALA A 65 14.43 14.48 -13.89
N GLU A 66 13.21 14.49 -13.36
CA GLU A 66 12.93 14.69 -11.94
C GLU A 66 12.99 13.40 -11.12
N LEU A 67 12.95 12.22 -11.77
CA LEU A 67 12.87 10.93 -11.10
C LEU A 67 13.93 10.75 -9.99
N PRO A 68 15.23 11.05 -10.19
CA PRO A 68 16.21 10.92 -9.11
C PRO A 68 15.87 11.77 -7.88
N ALA A 69 15.45 13.03 -8.09
CA ALA A 69 15.09 13.94 -7.00
C ALA A 69 13.81 13.46 -6.29
N ILE A 70 12.82 12.96 -7.03
CA ILE A 70 11.60 12.36 -6.48
C ILE A 70 11.95 11.16 -5.60
N CYS A 71 12.84 10.27 -6.05
CA CYS A 71 13.25 9.09 -5.27
C CYS A 71 13.99 9.48 -3.98
N VAL A 72 14.88 10.48 -4.03
CA VAL A 72 15.59 10.98 -2.84
C VAL A 72 14.62 11.60 -1.83
N GLU A 73 13.66 12.40 -2.30
CA GLU A 73 12.63 13.01 -1.45
C GLU A 73 11.69 11.96 -0.84
N ALA A 74 11.29 10.95 -1.62
CA ALA A 74 10.32 9.96 -1.20
C ALA A 74 10.89 8.89 -0.25
N PHE A 75 12.15 8.51 -0.45
CA PHE A 75 12.80 7.39 0.22
C PHE A 75 13.92 7.84 1.16
N ASP A 76 13.62 8.84 1.99
CA ASP A 76 14.49 9.44 3.00
C ASP A 76 14.53 8.68 4.34
N PHE A 77 14.06 7.42 4.34
CA PHE A 77 14.08 6.50 5.49
C PHE A 77 14.36 5.07 5.01
N PRO A 78 14.89 4.20 5.89
CA PRO A 78 15.34 2.87 5.49
C PRO A 78 14.17 1.87 5.31
N ALA A 79 14.47 0.77 4.62
CA ALA A 79 13.63 -0.43 4.54
C ALA A 79 14.50 -1.67 4.86
N PRO A 80 14.92 -1.86 6.13
CA PRO A 80 15.91 -2.87 6.46
C PRO A 80 15.35 -4.29 6.36
N LEU A 81 16.19 -5.22 5.93
CA LEU A 81 15.94 -6.66 5.99
C LEU A 81 16.55 -7.22 7.28
N VAL A 82 15.73 -7.55 8.26
CA VAL A 82 16.14 -7.96 9.61
C VAL A 82 15.92 -9.45 9.76
N ALA A 83 16.89 -10.19 10.29
CA ALA A 83 16.73 -11.62 10.57
C ALA A 83 15.69 -11.84 11.69
N LEU A 84 14.81 -12.81 11.51
CA LEU A 84 13.93 -13.32 12.55
C LEU A 84 14.64 -14.41 13.36
N GLY A 85 14.09 -14.77 14.51
CA GLY A 85 14.62 -15.80 15.41
C GLY A 85 14.58 -17.22 14.84
N THR A 86 13.96 -17.41 13.67
CA THR A 86 14.00 -18.66 12.90
C THR A 86 15.05 -18.52 11.78
N PRO A 87 16.06 -19.41 11.69
CA PRO A 87 17.12 -19.29 10.67
C PRO A 87 16.58 -19.28 9.24
N GLY A 88 17.08 -18.37 8.41
CA GLY A 88 16.63 -18.18 7.03
C GLY A 88 15.30 -17.42 6.90
N ASP A 89 14.70 -17.00 8.01
CA ASP A 89 13.54 -16.10 8.01
C ASP A 89 13.97 -14.67 8.30
N TYR A 90 13.36 -13.73 7.59
CA TYR A 90 13.62 -12.31 7.68
C TYR A 90 12.30 -11.53 7.77
N ALA A 91 12.35 -10.35 8.35
CA ALA A 91 11.34 -9.31 8.21
C ALA A 91 11.93 -8.19 7.35
N LEU A 92 11.27 -7.88 6.23
CA LEU A 92 11.49 -6.63 5.52
C LEU A 92 10.67 -5.55 6.22
N GLU A 93 11.31 -4.74 7.05
CA GLU A 93 10.64 -3.71 7.84
C GLU A 93 10.30 -2.50 6.97
N LEU A 94 9.01 -2.30 6.72
CA LEU A 94 8.51 -1.23 5.85
C LEU A 94 7.87 -0.09 6.65
N PHE A 95 8.18 0.04 7.94
CA PHE A 95 7.49 0.94 8.87
C PHE A 95 8.40 2.00 9.49
N HIS A 96 9.54 2.30 8.89
CA HIS A 96 10.47 3.34 9.36
C HIS A 96 10.14 4.75 8.84
N GLY A 97 9.09 4.87 8.02
CA GLY A 97 8.59 6.14 7.53
C GLY A 97 7.83 6.96 8.57
N PRO A 98 7.45 8.20 8.21
CA PRO A 98 6.86 9.18 9.13
C PRO A 98 5.54 8.73 9.78
N THR A 99 4.81 7.76 9.21
CA THR A 99 3.54 7.27 9.78
C THR A 99 3.62 5.83 10.28
N ALA A 100 4.83 5.29 10.31
CA ALA A 100 5.14 3.94 10.77
C ALA A 100 4.41 2.83 9.99
N ALA A 101 4.24 3.01 8.67
CA ALA A 101 3.64 2.02 7.79
C ALA A 101 4.19 2.10 6.36
N PHE A 102 4.15 0.98 5.62
CA PHE A 102 4.70 0.87 4.25
C PHE A 102 4.07 1.81 3.23
N LYS A 103 2.91 2.38 3.58
CA LYS A 103 2.18 3.31 2.72
C LYS A 103 2.92 4.64 2.56
N ASP A 104 3.88 4.94 3.45
CA ASP A 104 4.74 6.11 3.40
C ASP A 104 5.55 6.18 2.09
N PHE A 105 6.15 5.07 1.64
CA PHE A 105 6.94 5.00 0.41
C PHE A 105 6.14 5.50 -0.81
N GLY A 106 4.97 4.91 -1.03
CA GLY A 106 4.13 5.28 -2.17
C GLY A 106 3.48 6.65 -2.02
N ALA A 107 3.04 7.03 -0.81
CA ALA A 107 2.37 8.31 -0.59
C ALA A 107 3.31 9.50 -0.83
N ARG A 108 4.56 9.41 -0.34
CA ARG A 108 5.58 10.45 -0.55
C ARG A 108 6.02 10.54 -2.00
N PHE A 109 6.23 9.40 -2.66
CA PHE A 109 6.54 9.38 -4.09
C PHE A 109 5.42 10.04 -4.91
N LEU A 110 4.16 9.69 -4.64
CA LEU A 110 3.02 10.30 -5.30
C LEU A 110 2.95 11.82 -5.05
N ALA A 111 3.13 12.27 -3.80
CA ALA A 111 3.13 13.70 -3.47
C ALA A 111 4.23 14.45 -4.25
N ALA A 112 5.45 13.91 -4.26
CA ALA A 112 6.59 14.47 -4.98
C ALA A 112 6.36 14.56 -6.50
N CYS A 113 5.69 13.55 -7.10
CA CYS A 113 5.25 13.61 -8.49
C CYS A 113 4.19 14.69 -8.72
N LEU A 114 3.09 14.68 -7.95
CA LEU A 114 1.98 15.60 -8.18
C LEU A 114 2.39 17.06 -7.96
N THR A 115 3.22 17.36 -6.96
CA THR A 115 3.73 18.72 -6.73
C THR A 115 4.51 19.23 -7.94
N ARG A 116 5.33 18.40 -8.60
CA ARG A 116 6.12 18.77 -9.79
C ARG A 116 5.28 18.91 -11.06
N LEU A 117 4.15 18.22 -11.14
CA LEU A 117 3.23 18.31 -12.27
C LEU A 117 2.35 19.57 -12.23
N ARG A 118 2.24 20.22 -11.07
CA ARG A 118 1.41 21.41 -10.91
C ARG A 118 2.15 22.69 -11.31
N ARG A 119 1.40 23.62 -11.88
CA ARG A 119 1.81 24.99 -12.18
C ARG A 119 1.29 25.95 -11.11
N ALA A 120 1.89 27.13 -11.00
CA ALA A 120 1.53 28.11 -9.99
C ALA A 120 0.10 28.65 -10.17
N GLU A 121 -0.38 28.71 -11.42
CA GLU A 121 -1.70 29.20 -11.80
C GLU A 121 -2.80 28.13 -11.70
N ASP A 122 -2.42 26.87 -11.46
CA ASP A 122 -3.39 25.79 -11.35
C ASP A 122 -4.25 25.97 -10.10
N ARG A 123 -5.57 25.72 -10.24
CA ARG A 123 -6.45 25.58 -9.08
C ARG A 123 -5.93 24.49 -8.13
N PRO A 124 -6.12 24.62 -6.81
CA PRO A 124 -5.71 23.58 -5.89
C PRO A 124 -6.33 22.22 -6.24
N LEU A 125 -5.49 21.18 -6.29
CA LEU A 125 -5.96 19.80 -6.51
C LEU A 125 -6.36 19.18 -5.18
N THR A 126 -7.59 18.68 -5.08
CA THR A 126 -8.09 18.01 -3.89
C THR A 126 -7.93 16.50 -4.02
N ILE A 127 -7.14 15.93 -3.13
CA ILE A 127 -6.86 14.51 -3.04
C ILE A 127 -7.88 13.87 -2.10
N LEU A 128 -8.75 13.02 -2.63
CA LEU A 128 -9.73 12.26 -1.86
C LEU A 128 -9.18 10.88 -1.52
N VAL A 129 -9.23 10.54 -0.23
CA VAL A 129 -8.76 9.24 0.29
C VAL A 129 -9.78 8.63 1.22
N ALA A 130 -10.32 7.47 0.85
CA ALA A 130 -11.01 6.58 1.78
C ALA A 130 -9.98 5.63 2.42
N THR A 131 -10.00 5.48 3.74
CA THR A 131 -9.03 4.64 4.46
C THR A 131 -9.63 3.81 5.58
N SER A 132 -9.04 2.65 5.82
CA SER A 132 -9.21 1.83 7.03
C SER A 132 -8.09 2.07 8.06
N GLY A 133 -7.27 3.11 7.90
CA GLY A 133 -6.21 3.49 8.85
C GLY A 133 -4.97 4.03 8.17
N ASP A 134 -4.00 3.17 7.88
CA ASP A 134 -2.66 3.61 7.46
C ASP A 134 -2.62 4.45 6.18
N THR A 135 -3.52 4.20 5.22
CA THR A 135 -3.46 4.90 3.91
C THR A 135 -3.71 6.39 4.09
N GLY A 136 -4.73 6.75 4.88
CA GLY A 136 -5.04 8.14 5.13
C GLY A 136 -3.92 8.84 5.90
N ALA A 137 -3.31 8.17 6.88
CA ALA A 137 -2.20 8.74 7.64
C ALA A 137 -1.00 9.05 6.73
N ALA A 138 -0.58 8.07 5.91
CA ALA A 138 0.55 8.24 5.00
C ALA A 138 0.30 9.33 3.95
N VAL A 139 -0.90 9.40 3.37
CA VAL A 139 -1.26 10.47 2.42
C VAL A 139 -1.31 11.81 3.14
N ALA A 140 -1.99 11.91 4.28
CA ALA A 140 -2.06 13.14 5.05
C ALA A 140 -0.66 13.68 5.38
N ALA A 141 0.26 12.81 5.83
CA ALA A 141 1.64 13.16 6.11
C ALA A 141 2.41 13.62 4.87
N ALA A 142 2.33 12.87 3.77
CA ALA A 142 3.07 13.16 2.54
C ALA A 142 2.62 14.46 1.85
N PHE A 143 1.34 14.79 1.96
CA PHE A 143 0.73 15.94 1.30
C PHE A 143 0.59 17.16 2.22
N HIS A 144 0.91 17.04 3.52
CA HIS A 144 0.83 18.14 4.48
C HIS A 144 1.69 19.32 4.00
N ARG A 145 1.07 20.49 3.89
CA ARG A 145 1.68 21.76 3.43
C ARG A 145 2.27 21.75 2.02
N GLN A 146 1.91 20.76 1.18
CA GLN A 146 2.32 20.77 -0.22
C GLN A 146 1.57 21.86 -1.00
N PRO A 147 2.27 22.78 -1.70
CA PRO A 147 1.65 23.92 -2.37
C PRO A 147 0.56 23.54 -3.39
N GLY A 148 -0.62 24.13 -3.22
CA GLY A 148 -1.81 23.91 -4.03
C GLY A 148 -2.29 22.46 -4.10
N LEU A 149 -1.94 21.65 -3.11
CA LEU A 149 -2.58 20.37 -2.84
C LEU A 149 -3.43 20.49 -1.58
N ARG A 150 -4.59 19.85 -1.60
CA ARG A 150 -5.48 19.68 -0.45
C ARG A 150 -5.79 18.22 -0.29
N VAL A 151 -6.03 17.75 0.93
CA VAL A 151 -6.39 16.35 1.19
C VAL A 151 -7.65 16.29 2.03
N VAL A 152 -8.59 15.47 1.60
CA VAL A 152 -9.77 15.11 2.39
C VAL A 152 -9.73 13.60 2.62
N VAL A 153 -9.55 13.24 3.89
CA VAL A 153 -9.45 11.85 4.36
C VAL A 153 -10.78 11.42 4.96
N LEU A 154 -11.39 10.39 4.37
CA LEU A 154 -12.60 9.75 4.87
C LEU A 154 -12.24 8.44 5.55
N TYR A 155 -12.74 8.23 6.77
CA TYR A 155 -12.57 6.97 7.48
C TYR A 155 -13.84 6.60 8.27
N PRO A 156 -14.16 5.31 8.41
CA PRO A 156 -15.32 4.87 9.18
C PRO A 156 -15.14 5.14 10.67
N ASP A 157 -16.11 5.82 11.28
CA ASP A 157 -16.09 6.14 12.71
C ASP A 157 -16.11 4.85 13.55
N GLY A 158 -15.24 4.79 14.56
CA GLY A 158 -15.10 3.63 15.45
C GLY A 158 -14.54 2.34 14.85
N ARG A 159 -14.10 2.32 13.57
CA ARG A 159 -13.55 1.11 12.91
C ARG A 159 -12.05 1.15 12.61
N VAL A 160 -11.34 2.16 13.13
CA VAL A 160 -9.88 2.28 13.08
C VAL A 160 -9.33 2.37 14.51
N SER A 161 -8.08 1.96 14.75
CA SER A 161 -7.51 2.03 16.11
C SER A 161 -7.45 3.50 16.61
N PRO A 162 -7.48 3.75 17.93
CA PRO A 162 -7.36 5.11 18.46
C PRO A 162 -6.11 5.84 17.99
N ARG A 163 -4.94 5.18 17.98
CA ARG A 163 -3.70 5.77 17.42
C ARG A 163 -3.79 6.03 15.92
N GLN A 164 -4.43 5.14 15.15
CA GLN A 164 -4.68 5.39 13.72
C GLN A 164 -5.60 6.61 13.52
N ALA A 165 -6.74 6.69 14.21
CA ALA A 165 -7.65 7.83 14.14
C ALA A 165 -6.94 9.15 14.47
N HIS A 166 -6.09 9.15 15.50
CA HIS A 166 -5.27 10.32 15.85
C HIS A 166 -4.38 10.74 14.69
N GLN A 167 -3.64 9.80 14.08
CA GLN A 167 -2.79 10.11 12.93
C GLN A 167 -3.58 10.69 11.74
N LEU A 168 -4.84 10.31 11.54
CA LEU A 168 -5.65 10.87 10.45
C LEU A 168 -5.97 12.36 10.68
N GLY A 169 -6.20 12.76 11.92
CA GLY A 169 -6.66 14.10 12.29
C GLY A 169 -5.56 15.08 12.73
N CYS A 170 -4.29 14.67 12.80
CA CYS A 170 -3.23 15.42 13.49
C CYS A 170 -2.39 16.36 12.60
N PHE A 171 -2.91 16.78 11.44
CA PHE A 171 -2.18 17.60 10.48
C PHE A 171 -2.72 19.04 10.34
N GLY A 172 -4.03 19.20 10.20
CA GLY A 172 -4.65 20.50 9.91
C GLY A 172 -4.14 21.11 8.60
N ASP A 173 -4.11 22.44 8.53
CA ASP A 173 -3.68 23.22 7.36
C ASP A 173 -4.46 22.84 6.08
N ASN A 174 -3.82 22.14 5.14
CA ASN A 174 -4.42 21.68 3.89
C ASN A 174 -5.01 20.25 3.99
N ILE A 175 -5.01 19.65 5.18
CA ILE A 175 -5.51 18.31 5.45
C ILE A 175 -6.79 18.38 6.28
N GLN A 176 -7.84 17.72 5.81
CA GLN A 176 -9.11 17.58 6.49
C GLN A 176 -9.44 16.10 6.71
N ALA A 177 -9.79 15.74 7.94
CA ALA A 177 -10.23 14.39 8.29
C ALA A 177 -11.74 14.37 8.57
N LEU A 178 -12.45 13.45 7.92
CA LEU A 178 -13.89 13.24 8.03
C LEU A 178 -14.15 11.84 8.57
N ARG A 179 -14.76 11.76 9.75
CA ARG A 179 -15.21 10.49 10.36
C ARG A 179 -16.63 10.20 9.89
N VAL A 180 -16.75 9.19 9.05
CA VAL A 180 -18.00 8.81 8.39
C VAL A 180 -18.76 7.84 9.28
N ALA A 181 -20.04 8.14 9.57
CA ALA A 181 -20.92 7.25 10.34
C ALA A 181 -21.39 6.04 9.50
N GLY A 182 -20.44 5.24 9.01
CA GLY A 182 -20.66 4.11 8.12
C GLY A 182 -19.48 3.12 8.12
N SER A 183 -19.39 2.34 7.04
CA SER A 183 -18.34 1.35 6.80
C SER A 183 -17.19 1.92 5.95
N PHE A 184 -16.11 1.15 5.81
CA PHE A 184 -15.06 1.48 4.85
C PHE A 184 -15.58 1.47 3.39
N ASP A 185 -16.49 0.54 3.08
CA ASP A 185 -17.09 0.42 1.76
C ASP A 185 -17.94 1.66 1.42
N ASP A 186 -18.66 2.23 2.40
CA ASP A 186 -19.37 3.51 2.24
C ASP A 186 -18.39 4.65 1.94
N CYS A 187 -17.30 4.77 2.71
CA CYS A 187 -16.26 5.77 2.45
C CYS A 187 -15.69 5.65 1.02
N GLN A 188 -15.41 4.42 0.59
CA GLN A 188 -14.86 4.16 -0.73
C GLN A 188 -15.86 4.48 -1.84
N ALA A 189 -17.14 4.13 -1.66
CA ALA A 189 -18.21 4.43 -2.60
C ALA A 189 -18.38 5.94 -2.78
N MET A 190 -18.41 6.71 -1.68
CA MET A 190 -18.51 8.17 -1.70
C MET A 190 -17.33 8.81 -2.46
N VAL A 191 -16.10 8.36 -2.22
CA VAL A 191 -14.91 8.85 -2.94
C VAL A 191 -14.98 8.51 -4.43
N LYS A 192 -15.35 7.27 -4.79
CA LYS A 192 -15.52 6.86 -6.20
C LYS A 192 -16.58 7.70 -6.90
N GLN A 193 -17.71 7.96 -6.25
CA GLN A 193 -18.78 8.79 -6.79
C GLN A 193 -18.33 10.24 -6.99
N ALA A 194 -17.57 10.81 -6.05
CA ALA A 194 -17.00 12.15 -6.18
C ALA A 194 -16.05 12.27 -7.37
N LEU A 195 -15.15 11.29 -7.56
CA LEU A 195 -14.18 11.30 -8.65
C LEU A 195 -14.84 11.19 -10.04
N ASN A 196 -16.02 10.56 -10.11
CA ASN A 196 -16.81 10.39 -11.34
C ASN A 196 -17.85 11.52 -11.57
N ASP A 197 -18.04 12.47 -10.64
CA ASP A 197 -18.92 13.63 -10.83
C ASP A 197 -18.19 14.72 -11.63
N ALA A 198 -18.46 14.78 -12.94
CA ALA A 198 -17.90 15.78 -13.84
C ALA A 198 -18.27 17.24 -13.46
N ALA A 199 -19.46 17.46 -12.90
CA ALA A 199 -19.92 18.79 -12.49
C ALA A 199 -19.19 19.26 -11.22
N LEU A 200 -18.88 18.34 -10.31
CA LEU A 200 -18.03 18.59 -9.15
C LEU A 200 -16.57 18.83 -9.59
N GLN A 201 -15.99 17.95 -10.41
CA GLN A 201 -14.62 18.07 -10.96
C GLN A 201 -14.37 19.40 -11.66
N THR A 202 -15.38 19.95 -12.35
CA THR A 202 -15.28 21.26 -13.01
C THR A 202 -15.06 22.39 -12.01
N GLN A 203 -15.65 22.29 -10.81
CA GLN A 203 -15.58 23.31 -9.76
C GLN A 203 -14.38 23.07 -8.82
N VAL A 204 -14.18 21.82 -8.42
CA VAL A 204 -13.14 21.37 -7.51
C VAL A 204 -12.35 20.27 -8.22
N PRO A 205 -11.13 20.51 -8.70
CA PRO A 205 -10.32 19.46 -9.29
C PRO A 205 -10.06 18.34 -8.25
N LEU A 206 -10.43 17.11 -8.57
CA LEU A 206 -10.30 15.95 -7.69
C LEU A 206 -9.36 14.90 -8.27
N SER A 207 -8.56 14.29 -7.39
CA SER A 207 -7.78 13.07 -7.70
C SER A 207 -7.78 12.13 -6.49
N SER A 208 -7.25 10.91 -6.65
CA SER A 208 -7.14 9.92 -5.59
C SER A 208 -5.68 9.56 -5.31
N ALA A 209 -5.36 9.35 -4.03
CA ALA A 209 -4.06 8.83 -3.61
C ALA A 209 -4.12 7.37 -3.13
N ASN A 210 -5.17 6.62 -3.50
CA ASN A 210 -5.30 5.20 -3.17
C ASN A 210 -4.36 4.32 -4.02
N SER A 211 -4.19 3.05 -3.63
CA SER A 211 -3.29 2.10 -4.30
C SER A 211 -3.69 1.73 -5.74
N ILE A 212 -4.73 2.35 -6.29
CA ILE A 212 -5.07 2.32 -7.71
C ILE A 212 -4.15 3.23 -8.54
N SER A 213 -3.56 4.27 -7.95
CA SER A 213 -2.63 5.17 -8.66
C SER A 213 -1.31 4.47 -8.99
N LEU A 214 -0.79 4.70 -10.20
CA LEU A 214 0.56 4.25 -10.58
C LEU A 214 1.65 4.88 -9.72
N GLY A 215 1.45 6.12 -9.25
CA GLY A 215 2.35 6.80 -8.33
C GLY A 215 2.36 6.17 -6.94
N ARG A 216 1.41 5.28 -6.62
CA ARG A 216 1.45 4.41 -5.44
C ARG A 216 2.06 3.04 -5.76
N LEU A 217 1.71 2.43 -6.89
CA LEU A 217 2.10 1.06 -7.24
C LEU A 217 3.58 0.94 -7.59
N LEU A 218 4.08 1.75 -8.53
CA LEU A 218 5.45 1.66 -9.01
C LEU A 218 6.52 1.81 -7.91
N PRO A 219 6.47 2.83 -7.02
CA PRO A 219 7.50 2.98 -5.99
C PRO A 219 7.56 1.84 -4.98
N GLN A 220 6.50 1.03 -4.84
CA GLN A 220 6.51 -0.13 -3.95
C GLN A 220 7.44 -1.26 -4.44
N MET A 221 7.79 -1.26 -5.73
CA MET A 221 8.75 -2.24 -6.27
C MET A 221 10.14 -2.06 -5.64
N SER A 222 10.48 -0.82 -5.27
CA SER A 222 11.84 -0.41 -4.91
C SER A 222 12.35 -1.06 -3.64
N TYR A 223 11.53 -1.21 -2.59
CA TYR A 223 11.99 -1.84 -1.34
C TYR A 223 12.19 -3.35 -1.47
N TYR A 224 11.37 -4.03 -2.29
CA TYR A 224 11.61 -5.44 -2.62
C TYR A 224 12.88 -5.58 -3.46
N ALA A 225 13.05 -4.73 -4.47
CA ALA A 225 14.24 -4.74 -5.32
C ALA A 225 15.50 -4.50 -4.50
N HIS A 226 15.52 -3.47 -3.65
CA HIS A 226 16.68 -3.13 -2.85
C HIS A 226 17.06 -4.27 -1.89
N ALA A 227 16.09 -4.80 -1.14
CA ALA A 227 16.32 -5.90 -0.21
C ALA A 227 16.80 -7.18 -0.93
N ALA A 228 16.15 -7.57 -2.03
CA ALA A 228 16.50 -8.77 -2.77
C ALA A 228 17.86 -8.66 -3.47
N LEU A 229 18.19 -7.49 -4.04
CA LEU A 229 19.47 -7.27 -4.69
C LEU A 229 20.63 -7.26 -3.69
N GLN A 230 20.45 -6.63 -2.52
CA GLN A 230 21.45 -6.67 -1.45
C GLN A 230 21.63 -8.09 -0.90
N HIS A 231 20.52 -8.78 -0.64
CA HIS A 231 20.54 -10.16 -0.16
C HIS A 231 21.24 -11.09 -1.16
N HIS A 232 20.93 -10.97 -2.45
CA HIS A 232 21.54 -11.77 -3.51
C HIS A 232 23.03 -11.48 -3.66
N ALA A 233 23.44 -10.21 -3.60
CA ALA A 233 24.85 -9.84 -3.65
C ALA A 233 25.65 -10.39 -2.45
N ALA A 234 25.03 -10.49 -1.27
CA ALA A 234 25.69 -10.97 -0.06
C ALA A 234 25.72 -12.50 0.06
N SER A 235 24.68 -13.21 -0.39
CA SER A 235 24.49 -14.65 -0.15
C SER A 235 24.58 -15.51 -1.41
N GLY A 236 24.44 -14.92 -2.60
CA GLY A 236 24.23 -15.65 -3.86
C GLY A 236 22.84 -16.29 -4.00
N SER A 237 21.98 -16.20 -2.99
CA SER A 237 20.64 -16.81 -2.97
C SER A 237 19.55 -15.82 -3.40
N VAL A 238 18.42 -16.33 -3.88
CA VAL A 238 17.22 -15.52 -4.12
C VAL A 238 16.40 -15.37 -2.85
N LEU A 239 15.72 -14.24 -2.70
CA LEU A 239 14.84 -14.00 -1.55
C LEU A 239 13.39 -14.38 -1.90
N ASN A 240 12.81 -15.33 -1.16
CA ASN A 240 11.38 -15.63 -1.24
C ASN A 240 10.58 -14.65 -0.37
N LEU A 241 9.30 -14.42 -0.66
CA LEU A 241 8.49 -13.42 0.03
C LEU A 241 7.18 -14.01 0.54
N VAL A 242 6.78 -13.61 1.75
CA VAL A 242 5.37 -13.71 2.21
C VAL A 242 4.83 -12.30 2.40
N ILE A 243 3.77 -11.97 1.67
CA ILE A 243 3.25 -10.60 1.61
C ILE A 243 1.84 -10.56 2.22
N PRO A 244 1.62 -9.86 3.35
CA PRO A 244 0.29 -9.64 3.88
C PRO A 244 -0.49 -8.75 2.90
N THR A 245 -1.63 -9.25 2.45
CA THR A 245 -2.33 -8.78 1.25
C THR A 245 -3.78 -8.43 1.56
N GLY A 246 -4.16 -7.21 1.21
CA GLY A 246 -5.55 -6.77 1.11
C GLY A 246 -5.87 -6.39 -0.34
N ASN A 247 -5.67 -5.12 -0.70
CA ASN A 247 -5.96 -4.61 -2.05
C ASN A 247 -4.93 -4.99 -3.15
N LEU A 248 -4.10 -6.01 -2.91
CA LEU A 248 -3.09 -6.61 -3.80
C LEU A 248 -1.96 -5.70 -4.34
N GLY A 249 -2.00 -4.38 -4.14
CA GLY A 249 -1.00 -3.45 -4.71
C GLY A 249 0.45 -3.73 -4.26
N ASN A 250 0.66 -4.07 -2.99
CA ASN A 250 1.99 -4.39 -2.45
C ASN A 250 2.57 -5.67 -3.06
N ALA A 251 1.77 -6.74 -3.11
CA ALA A 251 2.19 -8.00 -3.73
C ALA A 251 2.43 -7.85 -5.23
N LEU A 252 1.55 -7.12 -5.93
CA LEU A 252 1.72 -6.84 -7.36
C LEU A 252 3.04 -6.09 -7.64
N ALA A 253 3.47 -5.19 -6.75
CA ALA A 253 4.76 -4.53 -6.89
C ALA A 253 5.95 -5.51 -6.82
N ALA A 254 5.92 -6.49 -5.91
CA ALA A 254 6.92 -7.56 -5.88
C ALA A 254 6.92 -8.42 -7.14
N ILE A 255 5.72 -8.77 -7.63
CA ILE A 255 5.53 -9.58 -8.84
C ILE A 255 6.08 -8.85 -10.07
N ILE A 256 5.78 -7.56 -10.22
CA ILE A 256 6.33 -6.75 -11.31
C ILE A 256 7.85 -6.62 -11.17
N ALA A 257 8.37 -6.35 -9.97
CA ALA A 257 9.81 -6.27 -9.75
C ALA A 257 10.54 -7.56 -10.18
N ARG A 258 9.97 -8.73 -9.85
CA ARG A 258 10.48 -10.03 -10.30
C ARG A 258 10.45 -10.17 -11.83
N ALA A 259 9.33 -9.76 -12.47
CA ALA A 259 9.22 -9.76 -13.94
C ALA A 259 10.22 -8.82 -14.63
N LEU A 260 10.69 -7.78 -13.93
CA LEU A 260 11.74 -6.86 -14.40
C LEU A 260 13.17 -7.38 -14.21
N GLY A 261 13.35 -8.57 -13.63
CA GLY A 261 14.66 -9.21 -13.45
C GLY A 261 15.27 -9.08 -12.05
N VAL A 262 14.52 -8.60 -11.05
CA VAL A 262 14.96 -8.65 -9.64
C VAL A 262 15.03 -10.11 -9.18
N PRO A 263 16.09 -10.55 -8.45
CA PRO A 263 16.29 -11.93 -8.00
C PRO A 263 15.38 -12.33 -6.83
N LEU A 264 14.07 -12.32 -7.09
CA LEU A 264 13.02 -12.77 -6.18
C LEU A 264 12.61 -14.20 -6.49
N GLY A 265 12.48 -15.02 -5.46
CA GLY A 265 12.06 -16.42 -5.55
C GLY A 265 10.53 -16.56 -5.57
N ARG A 266 10.04 -17.49 -4.75
CA ARG A 266 8.61 -17.73 -4.51
C ARG A 266 7.96 -16.53 -3.82
N ILE A 267 6.70 -16.26 -4.17
CA ILE A 267 5.88 -15.23 -3.55
C ILE A 267 4.59 -15.88 -3.02
N ALA A 268 4.41 -15.85 -1.71
CA ALA A 268 3.19 -16.26 -1.03
C ALA A 268 2.38 -15.04 -0.59
N LEU A 269 1.06 -15.16 -0.70
CA LEU A 269 0.10 -14.11 -0.37
C LEU A 269 -0.65 -14.50 0.91
N ALA A 270 -0.49 -13.71 1.96
CA ALA A 270 -1.15 -13.94 3.24
C ALA A 270 -2.36 -13.02 3.37
N PHE A 271 -3.56 -13.59 3.48
CA PHE A 271 -4.82 -12.88 3.66
C PHE A 271 -5.33 -13.10 5.09
N ASN A 272 -6.17 -12.18 5.58
CA ASN A 272 -6.91 -12.41 6.82
C ASN A 272 -8.20 -13.21 6.51
N ALA A 273 -9.25 -13.08 7.33
CA ALA A 273 -10.51 -13.78 7.08
C ALA A 273 -11.23 -13.37 5.77
N ASN A 274 -10.79 -12.30 5.10
CA ASN A 274 -11.30 -11.88 3.77
C ASN A 274 -10.66 -12.74 2.67
N HIS A 275 -11.38 -13.76 2.22
CA HIS A 275 -10.83 -14.90 1.46
C HIS A 275 -11.13 -14.90 -0.04
N VAL A 276 -11.60 -13.79 -0.63
CA VAL A 276 -11.97 -13.71 -2.06
C VAL A 276 -10.86 -14.17 -3.02
N LEU A 277 -9.61 -13.77 -2.76
CA LEU A 277 -8.47 -14.22 -3.57
C LEU A 277 -7.99 -15.63 -3.19
N PRO A 278 -7.86 -15.99 -1.90
CA PRO A 278 -7.64 -17.38 -1.50
C PRO A 278 -8.56 -18.39 -2.20
N ASP A 279 -9.87 -18.15 -2.24
CA ASP A 279 -10.84 -19.01 -2.93
C ASP A 279 -10.59 -19.07 -4.44
N TYR A 280 -10.31 -17.91 -5.07
CA TYR A 280 -9.95 -17.86 -6.49
C TYR A 280 -8.69 -18.68 -6.81
N PHE A 281 -7.66 -18.59 -5.98
CA PHE A 281 -6.43 -19.37 -6.11
C PHE A 281 -6.64 -20.86 -5.82
N ALA A 282 -7.64 -21.21 -5.00
CA ALA A 282 -8.05 -22.59 -4.74
C ALA A 282 -8.90 -23.21 -5.87
N GLY A 283 -9.37 -22.41 -6.84
CA GLY A 283 -10.04 -22.89 -8.04
C GLY A 283 -11.40 -22.24 -8.33
N ASP A 284 -11.95 -21.49 -7.38
CA ASP A 284 -13.25 -20.85 -7.53
C ASP A 284 -13.20 -19.65 -8.48
N ALA A 285 -14.38 -19.24 -8.96
CA ALA A 285 -14.49 -18.02 -9.76
C ALA A 285 -14.23 -16.79 -8.89
N TYR A 286 -13.57 -15.76 -9.44
CA TYR A 286 -13.41 -14.50 -8.75
C TYR A 286 -14.79 -13.85 -8.51
N ALA A 287 -15.18 -13.73 -7.24
CA ALA A 287 -16.44 -13.16 -6.82
C ALA A 287 -16.20 -12.16 -5.69
N PRO A 288 -16.30 -10.83 -5.93
CA PRO A 288 -16.22 -9.83 -4.88
C PRO A 288 -17.26 -10.07 -3.78
N GLN A 289 -16.87 -9.85 -2.53
CA GLN A 289 -17.74 -10.01 -1.36
C GLN A 289 -17.71 -8.77 -0.46
N PRO A 290 -18.70 -8.56 0.42
CA PRO A 290 -18.59 -7.59 1.50
C PRO A 290 -17.38 -7.87 2.40
N SER A 291 -16.71 -6.82 2.85
CA SER A 291 -15.56 -6.97 3.74
C SER A 291 -15.98 -7.45 5.14
N VAL A 292 -15.17 -8.33 5.74
CA VAL A 292 -15.29 -8.77 7.14
C VAL A 292 -14.25 -8.05 7.97
N SER A 293 -14.65 -7.53 9.14
CA SER A 293 -13.73 -6.85 10.06
C SER A 293 -12.84 -7.85 10.80
N THR A 294 -11.53 -7.58 10.81
CA THR A 294 -10.52 -8.43 11.47
C THR A 294 -9.53 -7.61 12.30
N LEU A 295 -8.62 -8.27 13.01
CA LEU A 295 -7.49 -7.62 13.68
C LEU A 295 -6.51 -6.96 12.70
N ALA A 296 -6.35 -7.54 11.51
CA ALA A 296 -5.51 -7.01 10.45
C ALA A 296 -6.33 -6.05 9.55
N ASN A 297 -6.98 -5.05 10.16
CA ASN A 297 -7.99 -4.19 9.53
C ASN A 297 -7.60 -3.54 8.18
N ALA A 298 -6.33 -3.15 8.00
CA ALA A 298 -5.84 -2.63 6.71
C ALA A 298 -5.87 -3.65 5.54
N MET A 299 -6.12 -4.94 5.82
CA MET A 299 -6.29 -6.02 4.85
C MET A 299 -7.76 -6.42 4.66
N ASP A 300 -8.71 -5.80 5.37
CA ASP A 300 -10.15 -6.08 5.25
C ASP A 300 -10.68 -5.60 3.90
N VAL A 301 -10.51 -6.42 2.87
CA VAL A 301 -10.82 -6.07 1.48
C VAL A 301 -11.52 -7.26 0.81
N GLY A 302 -12.83 -7.12 0.57
CA GLY A 302 -13.60 -8.14 -0.15
C GLY A 302 -13.62 -7.96 -1.68
N ALA A 303 -13.06 -6.86 -2.21
CA ALA A 303 -12.95 -6.59 -3.64
C ALA A 303 -11.57 -6.01 -4.03
N PRO A 304 -10.49 -6.84 -4.07
CA PRO A 304 -9.13 -6.35 -4.32
C PRO A 304 -8.98 -5.73 -5.72
N SER A 305 -8.87 -4.41 -5.78
CA SER A 305 -8.84 -3.63 -7.03
C SER A 305 -7.65 -3.97 -7.93
N ASN A 306 -6.46 -4.21 -7.36
CA ASN A 306 -5.28 -4.53 -8.17
C ASN A 306 -5.28 -5.96 -8.75
N PHE A 307 -6.29 -6.78 -8.44
CA PHE A 307 -6.45 -8.07 -9.12
C PHE A 307 -6.68 -7.90 -10.63
N GLU A 308 -7.33 -6.82 -11.05
CA GLU A 308 -7.48 -6.46 -12.47
C GLU A 308 -6.13 -6.28 -13.17
N ARG A 309 -5.14 -5.67 -12.49
CA ARG A 309 -3.77 -5.52 -13.01
C ARG A 309 -2.99 -6.83 -13.00
N LEU A 310 -3.21 -7.69 -12.00
CA LEU A 310 -2.57 -9.00 -11.95
C LEU A 310 -3.04 -9.85 -13.14
N ARG A 311 -4.35 -9.88 -13.44
CA ARG A 311 -4.88 -10.56 -14.63
C ARG A 311 -4.33 -9.97 -15.93
N TRP A 312 -4.19 -8.64 -16.02
CA TRP A 312 -3.52 -8.01 -17.17
C TRP A 312 -2.08 -8.50 -17.36
N LEU A 313 -1.30 -8.58 -16.28
CA LEU A 313 0.10 -9.02 -16.33
C LEU A 313 0.26 -10.46 -16.86
N TYR A 314 -0.75 -11.31 -16.63
CA TYR A 314 -0.80 -12.69 -17.07
C TYR A 314 -1.69 -12.88 -18.32
N ASN A 315 -2.03 -11.80 -19.03
CA ASN A 315 -2.85 -11.82 -20.25
C ASN A 315 -4.22 -12.50 -20.06
N GLY A 316 -4.77 -12.47 -18.85
CA GLY A 316 -6.03 -13.13 -18.49
C GLY A 316 -5.92 -14.66 -18.31
N ASP A 317 -4.71 -15.22 -18.29
CA ASP A 317 -4.48 -16.64 -18.05
C ASP A 317 -4.63 -16.98 -16.56
N ASP A 318 -5.87 -17.28 -16.17
CA ASP A 318 -6.21 -17.65 -14.80
C ASP A 318 -5.58 -18.99 -14.37
N ALA A 319 -5.25 -19.89 -15.31
CA ALA A 319 -4.58 -21.15 -14.99
C ALA A 319 -3.12 -20.90 -14.57
N ALA A 320 -2.39 -20.12 -15.36
CA ALA A 320 -1.01 -19.72 -15.04
C ALA A 320 -0.94 -18.95 -13.70
N LEU A 321 -1.92 -18.07 -13.42
CA LEU A 321 -1.99 -17.37 -12.15
C LEU A 321 -2.14 -18.31 -10.95
N ARG A 322 -3.02 -19.30 -11.07
CA ARG A 322 -3.30 -20.28 -9.99
C ARG A 322 -2.11 -21.18 -9.69
N GLU A 323 -1.33 -21.51 -10.70
CA GLU A 323 -0.12 -22.32 -10.53
C GLU A 323 1.02 -21.53 -9.87
N GLU A 324 1.12 -20.23 -10.16
CA GLU A 324 2.25 -19.40 -9.76
C GLU A 324 2.26 -19.02 -8.27
N PHE A 325 1.09 -18.77 -7.67
CA PHE A 325 1.00 -18.19 -6.33
C PHE A 325 0.34 -19.12 -5.32
N ARG A 326 0.86 -19.10 -4.09
CA ARG A 326 0.18 -19.65 -2.92
C ARG A 326 -0.55 -18.50 -2.21
N ALA A 327 -1.85 -18.64 -1.98
CA ALA A 327 -2.66 -17.68 -1.24
C ALA A 327 -3.33 -18.38 -0.07
N LEU A 328 -3.09 -17.89 1.15
CA LEU A 328 -3.59 -18.52 2.38
C LEU A 328 -4.33 -17.49 3.23
N SER A 329 -5.45 -17.91 3.82
CA SER A 329 -6.24 -17.12 4.76
C SER A 329 -5.87 -17.44 6.20
N VAL A 330 -5.78 -16.42 7.05
CA VAL A 330 -5.48 -16.55 8.48
C VAL A 330 -6.56 -15.84 9.29
N ASP A 331 -7.15 -16.54 10.26
CA ASP A 331 -8.17 -15.97 11.13
C ASP A 331 -7.57 -15.19 12.32
N ASP A 332 -8.41 -14.44 13.03
CA ASP A 332 -7.99 -13.63 14.17
C ASP A 332 -7.43 -14.47 15.34
N ALA A 333 -7.88 -15.72 15.51
CA ALA A 333 -7.38 -16.59 16.56
C ALA A 333 -5.93 -17.00 16.27
N ALA A 334 -5.64 -17.39 15.02
CA ALA A 334 -4.31 -17.67 14.53
C ALA A 334 -3.41 -16.43 14.60
N ILE A 335 -3.88 -15.24 14.19
CA ILE A 335 -3.13 -13.99 14.29
C ILE A 335 -2.72 -13.71 15.75
N ARG A 336 -3.66 -13.80 16.70
CA ARG A 336 -3.37 -13.61 18.14
C ARG A 336 -2.32 -14.61 18.62
N ASN A 337 -2.51 -15.88 18.28
CA ASN A 337 -1.62 -16.95 18.68
C ASN A 337 -0.20 -16.72 18.15
N THR A 338 -0.05 -16.34 16.88
CA THR A 338 1.24 -16.02 16.28
C THR A 338 1.94 -14.86 17.02
N VAL A 339 1.23 -13.77 17.31
CA VAL A 339 1.81 -12.65 18.10
C VAL A 339 2.32 -13.14 19.45
N GLN A 340 1.52 -13.93 20.18
CA GLN A 340 1.88 -14.45 21.49
C GLN A 340 3.07 -15.41 21.43
N GLN A 341 3.07 -16.36 20.49
CA GLN A 341 4.12 -17.36 20.38
C GLN A 341 5.47 -16.76 19.93
N ARG A 342 5.46 -15.88 18.92
CA ARG A 342 6.69 -15.21 18.47
C ARG A 342 7.31 -14.36 19.57
N PHE A 343 6.48 -13.64 20.33
CA PHE A 343 6.96 -12.88 21.47
C PHE A 343 7.51 -13.78 22.58
N ALA A 344 6.77 -14.82 22.99
CA ALA A 344 7.19 -15.71 24.06
C ALA A 344 8.48 -16.49 23.73
N ARG A 345 8.68 -16.88 22.47
CA ARG A 345 9.81 -17.70 22.04
C ARG A 345 11.04 -16.89 21.65
N TYR A 346 10.85 -15.73 21.00
CA TYR A 346 11.93 -14.97 20.37
C TYR A 346 12.01 -13.51 20.81
N GLY A 347 11.03 -13.02 21.59
CA GLY A 347 10.93 -11.60 21.94
C GLY A 347 10.50 -10.69 20.79
N GLU A 348 10.08 -11.26 19.66
CA GLU A 348 9.63 -10.52 18.49
C GLU A 348 8.21 -9.97 18.69
N VAL A 349 8.00 -8.70 18.33
CA VAL A 349 6.69 -8.05 18.45
C VAL A 349 6.20 -7.66 17.07
N HIS A 350 5.14 -8.33 16.61
CA HIS A 350 4.56 -8.13 15.28
C HIS A 350 3.21 -7.41 15.38
N CYS A 351 2.92 -6.50 14.44
CA CYS A 351 1.54 -6.03 14.26
C CYS A 351 0.66 -7.17 13.69
N PRO A 352 -0.68 -7.08 13.77
CA PRO A 352 -1.57 -8.11 13.24
C PRO A 352 -1.34 -8.46 11.75
N HIS A 353 -1.00 -7.46 10.92
CA HIS A 353 -0.70 -7.65 9.49
C HIS A 353 0.57 -8.46 9.28
N THR A 354 1.67 -8.09 9.95
CA THR A 354 2.93 -8.83 9.89
C THR A 354 2.76 -10.23 10.46
N ALA A 355 2.03 -10.38 11.57
CA ALA A 355 1.75 -11.68 12.17
C ALA A 355 0.97 -12.62 11.23
N THR A 356 0.11 -12.07 10.36
CA THR A 356 -0.58 -12.85 9.31
C THR A 356 0.44 -13.46 8.34
N ALA A 357 1.43 -12.69 7.89
CA ALA A 357 2.49 -13.17 7.01
C ALA A 357 3.45 -14.14 7.72
N VAL A 358 3.78 -13.89 8.99
CA VAL A 358 4.59 -14.80 9.81
C VAL A 358 3.89 -16.14 9.98
N HIS A 359 2.58 -16.15 10.24
CA HIS A 359 1.81 -17.39 10.35
C HIS A 359 1.89 -18.22 9.06
N VAL A 360 1.68 -17.59 7.90
CA VAL A 360 1.79 -18.27 6.61
C VAL A 360 3.21 -18.79 6.37
N LEU A 361 4.25 -18.02 6.74
CA LEU A 361 5.63 -18.51 6.66
C LEU A 361 5.85 -19.75 7.54
N GLU A 362 5.33 -19.76 8.76
CA GLU A 362 5.42 -20.91 9.66
C GLU A 362 4.70 -22.15 9.08
N GLN A 363 3.56 -21.97 8.41
CA GLN A 363 2.88 -23.04 7.68
C GLN A 363 3.73 -23.58 6.53
N LEU A 364 4.29 -22.69 5.69
CA LEU A 364 5.18 -23.09 4.59
C LEU A 364 6.42 -23.84 5.09
N ARG A 365 7.00 -23.42 6.23
CA ARG A 365 8.11 -24.14 6.89
C ARG A 365 7.68 -25.52 7.38
N ALA A 366 6.47 -25.66 7.91
CA ALA A 366 5.93 -26.95 8.36
C ALA A 366 5.67 -27.93 7.20
N GLU A 367 5.39 -27.44 6.00
CA GLU A 367 5.24 -28.24 4.77
C GLU A 367 6.58 -28.79 4.23
N GLY A 368 7.72 -28.33 4.76
CA GLY A 368 9.04 -28.88 4.45
C GLY A 368 9.59 -28.51 3.06
N ALA A 369 10.25 -29.47 2.40
CA ALA A 369 11.07 -29.22 1.20
C ALA A 369 10.29 -28.61 0.01
N GLU A 370 9.00 -28.92 -0.09
CA GLU A 370 8.13 -28.45 -1.17
C GLU A 370 7.63 -27.01 -0.96
N GLY A 371 7.48 -26.58 0.31
CA GLY A 371 6.86 -25.28 0.65
C GLY A 371 7.82 -24.21 1.19
N GLY A 372 8.81 -24.60 2.00
CA GLY A 372 9.52 -23.67 2.89
C GLY A 372 11.02 -23.93 3.01
N THR A 373 11.71 -24.10 1.89
CA THR A 373 13.20 -24.10 1.82
C THR A 373 13.74 -22.77 1.33
N GLY A 374 15.00 -22.46 1.66
CA GLY A 374 15.67 -21.22 1.29
C GLY A 374 15.33 -20.04 2.21
N ASP A 375 15.78 -18.86 1.82
CA ASP A 375 15.62 -17.63 2.59
C ASP A 375 14.28 -16.96 2.26
N TRP A 376 13.52 -16.58 3.30
CA TRP A 376 12.19 -15.98 3.19
C TRP A 376 12.12 -14.66 3.94
N ALA A 377 11.52 -13.65 3.34
CA ALA A 377 11.18 -12.41 4.02
C ALA A 377 9.66 -12.24 4.12
N VAL A 378 9.17 -11.96 5.32
CA VAL A 378 7.83 -11.41 5.50
C VAL A 378 7.88 -9.91 5.26
N ALA A 379 6.93 -9.36 4.49
CA ALA A 379 6.80 -7.91 4.38
C ALA A 379 6.13 -7.37 5.65
N ALA A 380 6.90 -6.74 6.53
CA ALA A 380 6.40 -6.19 7.78
C ALA A 380 5.84 -4.79 7.55
N THR A 381 4.52 -4.71 7.37
CA THR A 381 3.85 -3.55 6.75
C THR A 381 3.55 -2.38 7.68
N ALA A 382 3.56 -2.59 8.99
CA ALA A 382 3.27 -1.55 9.97
C ALA A 382 3.97 -1.84 11.30
N HIS A 383 4.32 -0.79 12.03
CA HIS A 383 4.92 -0.91 13.36
C HIS A 383 3.88 -1.41 14.38
N PRO A 384 4.21 -2.35 15.29
CA PRO A 384 3.26 -2.89 16.29
C PRO A 384 2.62 -1.82 17.18
N ALA A 385 3.34 -0.72 17.46
CA ALA A 385 2.83 0.41 18.23
C ALA A 385 1.61 1.12 17.61
N LYS A 386 1.23 0.83 16.37
CA LYS A 386 -0.01 1.36 15.77
C LYS A 386 -1.28 0.61 16.20
N PHE A 387 -1.09 -0.57 16.79
CA PHE A 387 -2.15 -1.52 17.13
C PHE A 387 -2.07 -1.92 18.61
N GLU A 388 -1.82 -0.93 19.47
CA GLU A 388 -1.60 -1.10 20.91
C GLU A 388 -2.74 -1.85 21.60
N GLY A 389 -3.99 -1.54 21.25
CA GLY A 389 -5.16 -2.20 21.83
C GLY A 389 -5.29 -3.68 21.47
N VAL A 390 -4.56 -4.13 20.45
CA VAL A 390 -4.47 -5.55 20.06
C VAL A 390 -3.19 -6.18 20.59
N VAL A 391 -2.04 -5.53 20.38
CA VAL A 391 -0.72 -6.12 20.63
C VAL A 391 -0.36 -6.12 22.11
N GLU A 392 -0.53 -5.00 22.83
CA GLU A 392 -0.08 -4.87 24.23
C GLU A 392 -0.74 -5.89 25.17
N PRO A 393 -2.06 -6.17 25.06
CA PRO A 393 -2.70 -7.22 25.86
C PRO A 393 -2.17 -8.63 25.56
N LEU A 394 -1.75 -8.91 24.32
CA LEU A 394 -1.27 -10.23 23.92
C LEU A 394 0.15 -10.50 24.46
N ILE A 395 0.99 -9.47 24.55
CA ILE A 395 2.37 -9.59 25.01
C ILE A 395 2.57 -9.20 26.49
N GLY A 396 1.53 -8.66 27.14
CA GLY A 396 1.54 -8.30 28.56
C GLY A 396 2.42 -7.08 28.92
N ARG A 397 2.77 -6.24 27.94
CA ARG A 397 3.57 -5.03 28.14
C ARG A 397 3.28 -3.98 27.07
N SER A 398 3.60 -2.72 27.36
CA SER A 398 3.52 -1.64 26.39
C SER A 398 4.59 -1.78 25.30
N VAL A 399 4.20 -1.42 24.07
CA VAL A 399 5.11 -1.37 22.92
C VAL A 399 5.70 0.03 22.85
N GLU A 400 7.02 0.11 22.71
CA GLU A 400 7.72 1.39 22.52
C GLU A 400 7.21 2.08 21.25
N VAL A 401 6.85 3.35 21.39
CA VAL A 401 6.36 4.17 20.28
C VAL A 401 7.58 4.77 19.56
N PRO A 402 7.78 4.50 18.26
CA PRO A 402 8.94 5.02 17.54
C PRO A 402 8.86 6.56 17.44
N PRO A 403 10.01 7.27 17.36
CA PRO A 403 10.04 8.74 17.40
C PRO A 403 9.11 9.43 16.40
N ALA A 404 9.01 8.91 15.17
CA ALA A 404 8.13 9.44 14.15
C ALA A 404 6.64 9.38 14.55
N LEU A 405 6.20 8.25 15.11
CA LEU A 405 4.83 8.09 15.60
C LEU A 405 4.59 8.95 16.85
N ALA A 406 5.55 9.02 17.77
CA ALA A 406 5.46 9.84 18.97
C ALA A 406 5.26 11.33 18.62
N ALA A 407 5.99 11.84 17.62
CA ALA A 407 5.86 13.22 17.15
C ALA A 407 4.46 13.53 16.58
N LEU A 408 3.80 12.56 15.94
CA LEU A 408 2.42 12.72 15.47
C LEU A 408 1.41 12.68 16.63
N LEU A 409 1.61 11.78 17.60
CA LEU A 409 0.71 11.63 18.75
C LEU A 409 0.73 12.85 19.69
N GLN A 410 1.79 13.66 19.68
CA GLN A 410 1.87 14.92 20.43
C GLN A 410 1.06 16.06 19.81
N ARG A 411 0.66 15.97 18.54
CA ARG A 411 -0.12 17.00 17.86
C ARG A 411 -1.60 16.90 18.26
N PRO A 412 -2.34 18.02 18.32
CA PRO A 412 -3.79 17.95 18.45
C PRO A 412 -4.39 17.24 17.22
N ALA A 413 -5.35 16.36 17.44
CA ALA A 413 -6.08 15.67 16.38
C ALA A 413 -7.53 16.16 16.31
N HIS A 414 -8.01 16.42 15.10
CA HIS A 414 -9.39 16.83 14.84
C HIS A 414 -9.96 16.06 13.65
N ALA A 415 -11.19 15.60 13.78
CA ALA A 415 -11.93 14.95 12.71
C ALA A 415 -13.43 15.29 12.80
N GLU A 416 -14.00 15.68 11.67
CA GLU A 416 -15.38 16.15 11.60
C GLU A 416 -16.33 15.03 11.24
N ALA A 417 -17.48 14.99 11.90
CA ALA A 417 -18.49 13.97 11.61
C ALA A 417 -19.11 14.21 10.22
N LEU A 418 -19.29 13.12 9.47
CA LEU A 418 -19.93 13.12 8.17
C LEU A 418 -20.95 11.99 8.09
N ALA A 419 -22.13 12.26 7.54
CA ALA A 419 -23.08 11.22 7.19
C ALA A 419 -22.50 10.32 6.07
N PRO A 420 -22.85 9.02 6.02
CA PRO A 420 -22.45 8.10 4.96
C PRO A 420 -23.24 8.35 3.67
N ASP A 421 -23.21 9.59 3.19
CA ASP A 421 -23.98 10.06 2.04
C ASP A 421 -23.12 10.96 1.13
N TYR A 422 -23.23 10.73 -0.17
CA TYR A 422 -22.49 11.49 -1.17
C TYR A 422 -22.88 12.97 -1.19
N ALA A 423 -24.16 13.32 -0.97
CA ALA A 423 -24.56 14.72 -1.00
C ALA A 423 -23.89 15.51 0.15
N ALA A 424 -23.75 14.90 1.33
CA ALA A 424 -22.98 15.46 2.44
C ALA A 424 -21.50 15.70 2.08
N LEU A 425 -20.83 14.71 1.46
CA LEU A 425 -19.44 14.89 0.99
C LEU A 425 -19.33 15.99 -0.06
N ARG A 426 -20.24 16.00 -1.04
CA ARG A 426 -20.22 16.98 -2.13
C ARG A 426 -20.39 18.41 -1.60
N GLN A 427 -21.33 18.61 -0.67
CA GLN A 427 -21.52 19.90 -0.01
C GLN A 427 -20.24 20.33 0.72
N ARG A 428 -19.59 19.39 1.41
CA ARG A 428 -18.35 19.66 2.11
C ARG A 428 -17.22 20.12 1.18
N LEU A 429 -17.01 19.39 0.08
CA LEU A 429 -15.97 19.72 -0.90
C LEU A 429 -16.17 21.09 -1.57
N LEU A 430 -17.42 21.50 -1.78
CA LEU A 430 -17.75 22.80 -2.36
C LEU A 430 -17.59 23.96 -1.37
N ALA A 431 -18.01 23.79 -0.11
CA ALA A 431 -17.86 24.82 0.93
C ALA A 431 -16.39 25.17 1.18
N ASP A 432 -15.54 24.17 1.01
CA ASP A 432 -14.11 24.26 1.18
C ASP A 432 -13.40 24.94 0.00
N ALA A 433 -14.01 24.99 -1.19
CA ALA A 433 -13.41 25.49 -2.43
C ALA A 433 -13.60 27.00 -2.66
N THR A 434 -14.49 27.63 -1.89
CA THR A 434 -14.65 29.09 -1.75
C THR A 434 -13.73 29.62 -0.66
#